data_AF-P83909-F1
#
_entry.id   AF-P83909-F1
#
_cell.length_a   1.000
_cell.length_b   1.000
_cell.length_c   1.000
_cell.angle_alpha   90.00
_cell.angle_beta   90.00
_cell.angle_gamma   90.00
#
_symmetry.space_group_name_H-M   'P 1'
#
loop_
_entity.id
_entity.type
_entity.pdbx_description
1 polymer ?
#
loop_
_entity_poly.entity_id
_entity_poly.type
_entity_poly.pdbx_seq_one_letter_code
_entity_poly.pdbx_strand_id
1 'polypeptide(L)' 'ECADVYKECWYPEKPCCKDRACQCSLGMNCKCKATLGDIF' A
#
# COMPACT_ATOMS: atom_id res chain seq x y z
N GLU A 1 -7.24 0.81 -11.33
CA GLU A 1 -7.21 -0.37 -10.42
C GLU A 1 -6.44 0.02 -9.17
N CYS A 2 -6.88 -0.38 -7.97
CA CYS A 2 -6.16 -0.06 -6.72
C CYS A 2 -5.34 -1.28 -6.23
N ALA A 3 -4.26 -1.04 -5.50
CA ALA A 3 -3.40 -2.08 -4.94
C ALA A 3 -3.92 -2.57 -3.58
N ASP A 4 -4.00 -3.89 -3.42
CA ASP A 4 -4.43 -4.52 -2.16
C ASP A 4 -3.33 -4.48 -1.08
N VAL A 5 -3.63 -4.94 0.14
CA VAL A 5 -2.66 -4.98 1.24
C VAL A 5 -1.42 -5.78 0.84
N TYR A 6 -0.24 -5.28 1.21
CA TYR A 6 1.06 -5.87 0.88
C TYR A 6 1.37 -5.97 -0.63
N LYS A 7 0.48 -5.52 -1.52
CA LYS A 7 0.77 -5.38 -2.95
C LYS A 7 1.53 -4.09 -3.22
N GLU A 8 2.24 -4.11 -4.33
CA GLU A 8 3.02 -2.99 -4.80
C GLU A 8 2.13 -1.80 -5.16
N CYS A 9 2.50 -0.62 -4.70
CA CYS A 9 1.76 0.63 -4.87
C CYS A 9 2.67 1.74 -5.36
N TRP A 10 2.14 2.61 -6.21
CA TRP A 10 2.87 3.68 -6.87
C TRP A 10 1.92 4.85 -7.01
N TYR A 11 2.19 5.99 -6.36
CA TYR A 11 1.27 7.15 -6.46
C TYR A 11 1.73 8.06 -7.61
N PRO A 12 0.83 8.53 -8.51
CA PRO A 12 -0.62 8.34 -8.52
C PRO A 12 -1.14 7.16 -9.38
N GLU A 13 -0.29 6.44 -10.13
CA GLU A 13 -0.74 5.41 -11.09
C GLU A 13 -1.45 4.20 -10.47
N LYS A 14 -1.01 3.77 -9.29
CA LYS A 14 -1.47 2.58 -8.57
C LYS A 14 -1.62 2.86 -7.06
N PRO A 15 -2.66 3.62 -6.66
CA PRO A 15 -2.92 3.94 -5.27
C PRO A 15 -3.40 2.69 -4.51
N CYS A 16 -3.21 2.70 -3.19
CA CYS A 16 -3.70 1.63 -2.34
C CYS A 16 -5.22 1.68 -2.17
N CYS A 17 -5.86 0.50 -2.13
CA CYS A 17 -7.27 0.40 -1.80
C CYS A 17 -7.51 0.75 -0.31
N LYS A 18 -8.75 1.17 0.01
CA LYS A 18 -9.22 1.43 1.38
C LYS A 18 -8.44 2.51 2.16
N ASP A 19 -8.05 3.59 1.49
CA ASP A 19 -7.35 4.73 2.13
C ASP A 19 -6.02 4.33 2.82
N ARG A 20 -5.43 3.22 2.40
CA ARG A 20 -4.18 2.71 2.99
C ARG A 20 -2.99 3.53 2.53
N ALA A 21 -2.03 3.73 3.44
CA ALA A 21 -0.78 4.39 3.10
C ALA A 21 0.11 3.48 2.24
N CYS A 22 0.66 4.04 1.16
CA CYS A 22 1.72 3.39 0.39
C CYS A 22 3.05 3.59 1.11
N GLN A 23 3.65 2.52 1.65
CA GLN A 23 4.90 2.58 2.39
C GLN A 23 6.05 2.04 1.54
N CYS A 24 7.04 2.90 1.27
CA CYS A 24 8.26 2.53 0.55
C CYS A 24 9.38 2.15 1.52
N SER A 25 9.93 0.95 1.32
CA SER A 25 11.17 0.54 1.99
C SER A 25 12.39 1.10 1.27
N LEU A 26 13.53 1.19 1.96
CA LEU A 26 14.82 1.73 1.46
C LEU A 26 15.34 1.11 0.14
N GLY A 27 14.75 0.03 -0.36
CA GLY A 27 15.09 -0.63 -1.63
C GLY A 27 14.08 -0.40 -2.77
N MET A 28 13.41 0.76 -2.83
CA MET A 28 12.43 1.12 -3.88
C MET A 28 11.21 0.17 -4.00
N ASN A 29 10.96 -0.66 -2.99
CA ASN A 29 9.76 -1.49 -2.93
C ASN A 29 8.68 -0.76 -2.11
N CYS A 30 7.71 -0.20 -2.80
CA CYS A 30 6.56 0.49 -2.21
C CYS A 30 5.37 -0.46 -2.14
N LYS A 31 4.82 -0.67 -0.94
CA LYS A 31 3.71 -1.61 -0.70
C LYS A 31 2.60 -0.98 0.12
N CYS A 32 1.36 -1.40 -0.11
CA CYS A 32 0.24 -0.93 0.69
C CYS A 32 0.33 -1.45 2.11
N LYS A 33 0.44 -0.53 3.07
CA LYS A 33 0.55 -0.86 4.48
C LYS A 33 -0.79 -1.39 4.99
N ALA A 34 -0.74 -2.48 5.75
CA ALA A 34 -1.88 -2.92 6.53
C ALA A 34 -2.19 -1.87 7.61
N THR A 35 -3.46 -1.51 7.75
CA THR A 35 -3.93 -0.70 8.88
C THR A 35 -4.15 -1.57 10.10
N LEU A 36 -4.18 -0.99 11.31
CA LEU A 36 -4.48 -1.74 12.54
C LEU A 36 -5.80 -2.54 12.44
N GLY A 37 -6.79 -2.03 11.70
CA GLY A 37 -8.06 -2.72 11.43
C GLY A 37 -7.99 -3.91 10.47
N ASP A 38 -6.82 -4.24 9.90
CA ASP A 38 -6.60 -5.51 9.18
C ASP A 38 -6.03 -6.60 10.10
N ILE A 39 -5.56 -6.22 11.29
CA ILE A 39 -4.90 -7.12 12.26
C ILE A 39 -5.87 -7.52 13.38
N PHE A 40 -6.87 -6.69 13.67
CA PHE A 40 -7.96 -6.91 14.62
C PHE A 40 -9.26 -7.25 13.88
#